data_AF-A0A7W7FW54-F1
#
_entry.id   AF-A0A7W7FW54-F1
#
_cell.length_a   1.000
_cell.length_b   1.000
_cell.length_c   1.000
_cell.angle_alpha   90.00
_cell.angle_beta   90.00
_cell.angle_gamma   90.00
#
_symmetry.space_group_name_H-M   'P 1'
#
loop_
_entity.id
_entity.type
_entity.pdbx_description
1 polymer ?
#
loop_
_entity_poly.entity_id
_entity_poly.type
_entity_poly.pdbx_seq_one_letter_code
_entity_poly.pdbx_strand_id
1 'polypeptide(L)'
;MSSSSRRRVLLTSLLTAVLTLSSLVTAPAQAETAGVPLPSADPFYRPPAPLPPVAAGDILRSRPIVAKALVLPFPVRAWQVLHRSTNNQGAANAVVATVLVPHTPWTNGPRPLVAYNIGTHGLSSNCAPSFWFRAGIEYELALMTLALVKGWAVVVSDYEGSATTGPHTYTAGRPTGHAVLDGVRAAQRLPEAGLDPLGPVGIWGYSEGGLASSWAAELQPGYAPELNVRGVAAGGVPRDIGNVGYKIDGGPFFGFFLAAAIGLDTAHPEMRLEKVLNAKGRKAFAEVRNQCHAQWTPPYAFHRISEFTDVPDPIQLPEFQQVLAHNRLGTGTPRVPAYVYQSVNDEFMPINDARQLVRGWCSRGVPVQMRESLLSEHISLAITGAPGAVHWLADRFGNRPAPNNC
;
A
#
# COMPACT_ATOMS: atom_id res chain seq x y z
N MET A 1 31.03 42.83 19.86
CA MET A 1 30.88 41.39 20.21
C MET A 1 29.80 40.79 19.33
N SER A 2 30.15 39.70 18.65
CA SER A 2 29.67 39.28 17.32
C SER A 2 28.29 38.59 17.31
N SER A 3 27.58 38.72 16.18
CA SER A 3 26.24 38.21 15.88
C SER A 3 26.13 36.68 15.78
N SER A 4 27.15 35.94 16.22
CA SER A 4 27.23 34.48 16.14
C SER A 4 26.55 33.74 17.29
N SER A 5 26.25 34.41 18.41
CA SER A 5 25.68 33.75 19.60
C SER A 5 24.15 33.58 19.56
N ARG A 6 23.43 34.39 18.77
CA ARG A 6 21.95 34.31 18.67
C ARG A 6 21.44 33.22 17.73
N ARG A 7 22.27 32.71 16.81
CA ARG A 7 21.89 31.59 15.92
C ARG A 7 22.00 30.21 16.57
N ARG A 8 22.74 30.06 17.68
CA ARG A 8 22.92 28.77 18.36
C ARG A 8 21.84 28.44 19.40
N VAL A 9 21.06 29.43 19.84
CA VAL A 9 20.00 29.21 20.85
C VAL A 9 18.65 28.85 20.20
N LEU A 10 18.44 29.16 18.92
CA LEU A 10 17.23 28.78 18.18
C LEU A 10 17.28 27.37 17.56
N LEU A 11 18.46 26.76 17.45
CA LEU A 11 18.64 25.40 16.90
C LEU A 11 18.49 24.30 17.96
N THR A 12 18.65 24.61 19.24
CA THR A 12 18.45 23.65 20.35
C THR A 12 17.00 23.55 20.82
N SER A 13 16.16 24.55 20.54
CA SER A 13 14.73 24.55 20.89
C SER A 13 13.83 23.82 19.89
N LEU A 14 14.29 23.54 18.66
CA LEU A 14 13.56 22.71 17.70
C LEU A 14 13.85 21.21 17.83
N LEU A 15 15.03 20.81 18.34
CA LEU A 15 15.31 19.38 18.60
C LEU A 15 14.57 18.82 19.81
N THR A 16 14.18 19.67 20.77
CA THR A 16 13.47 19.25 21.99
C THR A 16 11.95 19.17 21.83
N ALA A 17 11.40 19.76 20.76
CA ALA A 17 9.98 19.65 20.42
C ALA A 17 9.63 18.44 19.53
N VAL A 18 10.63 17.83 18.87
CA VAL A 18 10.44 16.60 18.05
C VAL A 18 10.51 15.33 18.91
N LEU A 19 11.24 15.37 20.03
CA LEU A 19 11.40 14.23 20.94
C LEU A 19 10.24 14.04 21.93
N THR A 20 9.34 15.01 22.09
CA THR A 20 8.25 14.96 23.08
C THR A 20 6.87 14.59 22.52
N LEU A 21 6.74 14.41 21.20
CA LEU A 21 5.58 13.72 20.60
C LEU A 21 5.83 12.22 20.30
N SER A 22 7.05 11.73 20.55
CA SER A 22 7.41 10.33 20.28
C SER A 22 7.14 9.37 21.45
N SER A 23 6.63 9.86 22.58
CA SER A 23 6.44 9.10 23.83
C SER A 23 4.99 8.69 24.12
N LEU A 24 4.12 8.67 23.11
CA LEU A 24 2.75 8.12 23.24
C LEU A 24 2.43 6.96 22.29
N VAL A 25 3.42 6.42 21.58
CA VAL A 25 3.29 5.13 20.90
C VAL A 25 4.11 4.08 21.65
N THR A 26 3.75 3.83 22.90
CA THR A 26 3.92 2.47 23.41
C THR A 26 3.13 1.58 22.46
N ALA A 27 3.84 0.75 21.69
CA ALA A 27 3.22 -0.31 20.91
C ALA A 27 2.17 -0.99 21.80
N PRO A 28 0.90 -1.14 21.38
CA PRO A 28 0.01 -1.98 22.13
C PRO A 28 0.63 -3.38 22.09
N ALA A 29 1.15 -3.81 23.24
CA ALA A 29 1.29 -5.22 23.54
C ALA A 29 -0.06 -5.85 23.19
N GLN A 30 -0.08 -6.69 22.15
CA GLN A 30 -1.20 -7.51 21.67
C GLN A 30 -2.53 -7.10 22.31
N ALA A 31 -3.06 -5.95 21.89
CA ALA A 31 -4.41 -5.61 22.29
C ALA A 31 -5.30 -6.59 21.53
N GLU A 32 -5.71 -7.67 22.20
CA GLU A 32 -7.07 -8.16 22.01
C GLU A 32 -7.97 -6.94 22.24
N THR A 33 -8.20 -6.16 21.19
CA THR A 33 -9.16 -5.07 21.22
C THR A 33 -10.47 -5.76 21.56
N ALA A 34 -10.98 -5.51 22.77
CA ALA A 34 -12.04 -6.30 23.39
C ALA A 34 -13.07 -6.80 22.36
N GLY A 35 -13.06 -8.13 22.11
CA GLY A 35 -14.02 -8.81 21.24
C GLY A 35 -13.65 -8.98 19.75
N VAL A 36 -12.50 -8.52 19.26
CA VAL A 36 -12.04 -8.81 17.88
C VAL A 36 -10.90 -9.84 17.91
N PRO A 37 -11.12 -11.09 17.44
CA PRO A 37 -10.05 -12.08 17.38
C PRO A 37 -8.95 -11.66 16.40
N LEU A 38 -7.70 -12.00 16.74
CA LEU A 38 -6.57 -11.89 15.80
C LEU A 38 -6.84 -12.70 14.53
N PRO A 39 -6.30 -12.32 13.36
CA PRO A 39 -6.54 -13.05 12.12
C PRO A 39 -6.17 -14.53 12.18
N SER A 40 -5.11 -14.90 12.90
CA SER A 40 -4.73 -16.31 13.13
C SER A 40 -5.77 -17.13 13.90
N ALA A 41 -6.56 -16.48 14.76
CA ALA A 41 -7.61 -17.07 15.59
C ALA A 41 -9.01 -16.93 14.98
N ASP A 42 -9.16 -16.22 13.85
CA ASP A 42 -10.45 -15.97 13.21
C ASP A 42 -10.60 -16.82 11.94
N PRO A 43 -11.51 -17.82 11.92
CA PRO A 43 -11.70 -18.72 10.78
C PRO A 43 -12.08 -18.03 9.47
N PHE A 44 -12.49 -16.74 9.51
CA PHE A 44 -12.75 -15.96 8.32
C PHE A 44 -11.50 -15.82 7.43
N TYR A 45 -10.32 -15.68 8.02
CA TYR A 45 -9.07 -15.48 7.29
C TYR A 45 -8.44 -16.77 6.77
N ARG A 46 -9.02 -17.94 7.09
CA ARG A 46 -8.54 -19.24 6.63
C ARG A 46 -9.19 -19.59 5.30
N PRO A 47 -8.46 -19.57 4.17
CA PRO A 47 -9.02 -19.94 2.88
C PRO A 47 -9.41 -21.42 2.85
N PRO A 48 -10.41 -21.81 2.05
CA PRO A 48 -10.66 -23.22 1.74
C PRO A 48 -9.42 -23.87 1.11
N ALA A 49 -9.17 -25.14 1.44
CA ALA A 49 -8.12 -25.95 0.85
C ALA A 49 -8.69 -27.30 0.40
N PRO A 50 -8.73 -27.60 -0.92
CA PRO A 50 -8.30 -26.75 -2.03
C PRO A 50 -9.22 -25.52 -2.22
N LEU A 51 -8.72 -24.49 -2.90
CA LEU A 51 -9.57 -23.37 -3.30
C LEU A 51 -10.61 -23.83 -4.33
N PRO A 52 -11.87 -23.34 -4.25
CA PRO A 52 -12.87 -23.62 -5.28
C PRO A 52 -12.41 -23.14 -6.67
N PRO A 53 -12.81 -23.81 -7.77
CA PRO A 53 -12.45 -23.44 -9.13
C PRO A 53 -13.29 -22.25 -9.62
N VAL A 54 -13.16 -21.11 -8.95
CA VAL A 54 -13.87 -19.85 -9.24
C VAL A 54 -12.93 -18.81 -9.86
N ALA A 55 -13.49 -17.80 -10.51
CA ALA A 55 -12.74 -16.78 -11.23
C ALA A 55 -12.12 -15.75 -10.28
N ALA A 56 -11.13 -15.01 -10.79
CA ALA A 56 -10.53 -13.87 -10.09
C ALA A 56 -11.60 -12.87 -9.65
N GLY A 57 -11.56 -12.45 -8.39
CA GLY A 57 -12.56 -11.56 -7.76
C GLY A 57 -13.84 -12.25 -7.29
N ASP A 58 -14.02 -13.56 -7.50
CA ASP A 58 -15.19 -14.26 -6.98
C ASP A 58 -15.11 -14.38 -5.46
N ILE A 59 -16.26 -14.16 -4.82
CA ILE A 59 -16.40 -14.17 -3.37
C ILE A 59 -16.38 -15.62 -2.88
N LEU A 60 -15.42 -15.91 -2.00
CA LEU A 60 -15.33 -17.19 -1.28
C LEU A 60 -16.13 -17.14 0.03
N ARG A 61 -16.10 -15.98 0.69
CA ARG A 61 -16.87 -15.71 1.91
C ARG A 61 -16.99 -14.20 2.11
N SER A 62 -18.12 -13.74 2.67
CA SER A 62 -18.29 -12.37 3.13
C SER A 62 -18.84 -12.36 4.57
N ARG A 63 -18.62 -11.25 5.29
CA ARG A 63 -19.32 -10.96 6.55
C ARG A 63 -19.51 -9.45 6.73
N PRO A 64 -20.62 -8.99 7.32
CA PRO A 64 -20.72 -7.62 7.78
C PRO A 64 -19.74 -7.41 8.94
N ILE A 65 -19.19 -6.20 9.05
CA ILE A 65 -18.35 -5.78 10.17
C ILE A 65 -18.78 -4.40 10.67
N VAL A 66 -18.37 -4.07 11.90
CA VAL A 66 -18.33 -2.69 12.37
C VAL A 66 -16.90 -2.20 12.17
N ALA A 67 -16.70 -1.34 11.17
CA ALA A 67 -15.47 -0.56 11.08
C ALA A 67 -15.46 0.46 12.23
N LYS A 68 -14.31 0.67 12.86
CA LYS A 68 -14.17 1.59 13.99
C LYS A 68 -13.11 2.65 13.69
N ALA A 69 -13.28 3.82 14.28
CA ALA A 69 -12.22 4.79 14.51
C ALA A 69 -11.97 4.84 16.01
N LEU A 70 -10.82 4.34 16.46
CA LEU A 70 -10.56 4.03 17.87
C LEU A 70 -11.65 3.08 18.40
N VAL A 71 -12.35 3.46 19.46
CA VAL A 71 -13.42 2.66 20.07
C VAL A 71 -14.80 2.91 19.45
N LEU A 72 -14.94 3.90 18.56
CA LEU A 72 -16.24 4.34 18.05
C LEU A 72 -16.55 3.69 16.70
N PRO A 73 -17.79 3.22 16.47
CA PRO A 73 -18.24 2.83 15.13
C PRO A 73 -18.07 3.98 14.14
N PHE A 74 -17.45 3.68 12.99
CA PHE A 74 -17.34 4.62 11.88
C PHE A 74 -18.64 4.60 11.06
N PRO A 75 -19.20 5.75 10.63
CA PRO A 75 -20.56 5.84 10.07
C PRO A 75 -20.64 5.37 8.60
N VAL A 76 -20.36 4.10 8.36
CA VAL A 76 -20.47 3.43 7.06
C VAL A 76 -21.05 2.03 7.26
N ARG A 77 -21.65 1.49 6.19
CA ARG A 77 -21.84 0.04 6.09
C ARG A 77 -20.52 -0.58 5.67
N ALA A 78 -20.11 -1.66 6.33
CA ALA A 78 -18.82 -2.28 6.08
C ALA A 78 -18.92 -3.80 6.01
N TRP A 79 -18.12 -4.41 5.12
CA TRP A 79 -17.99 -5.85 4.98
C TRP A 79 -16.54 -6.22 4.81
N GLN A 80 -16.18 -7.39 5.29
CA GLN A 80 -14.98 -8.09 4.84
C GLN A 80 -15.38 -9.14 3.81
N VAL A 81 -14.55 -9.29 2.78
CA VAL A 81 -14.77 -10.20 1.65
C VAL A 81 -13.49 -10.98 1.40
N LEU A 82 -13.50 -12.27 1.73
CA LEU A 82 -12.49 -13.22 1.29
C LEU A 82 -12.82 -13.60 -0.15
N HIS A 83 -11.92 -13.33 -1.08
CA HIS A 83 -12.13 -13.55 -2.51
C HIS A 83 -10.92 -14.23 -3.15
N ARG A 84 -11.16 -14.89 -4.28
CA ARG A 84 -10.10 -15.52 -5.07
C ARG A 84 -9.29 -14.44 -5.79
N SER A 85 -7.96 -14.51 -5.71
CA SER A 85 -7.05 -13.67 -6.50
C SER A 85 -5.98 -14.53 -7.20
N THR A 86 -4.91 -13.89 -7.70
CA THR A 86 -3.81 -14.54 -8.41
C THR A 86 -2.47 -14.11 -7.84
N ASN A 87 -1.68 -15.09 -7.40
CA ASN A 87 -0.35 -14.85 -6.85
C ASN A 87 0.69 -14.53 -7.92
N ASN A 88 1.92 -14.31 -7.48
CA ASN A 88 3.05 -13.99 -8.35
C ASN A 88 3.37 -15.08 -9.41
N GLN A 89 3.12 -16.35 -9.11
CA GLN A 89 3.32 -17.47 -10.04
C GLN A 89 2.13 -17.68 -11.00
N GLY A 90 1.08 -16.86 -10.93
CA GLY A 90 -0.13 -17.04 -11.72
C GLY A 90 -1.12 -18.08 -11.15
N ALA A 91 -0.81 -18.66 -9.99
CA ALA A 91 -1.69 -19.62 -9.31
C ALA A 91 -2.80 -18.90 -8.52
N ALA A 92 -3.90 -19.60 -8.28
CA ALA A 92 -4.99 -19.07 -7.46
C ALA A 92 -4.57 -18.96 -6.00
N ASN A 93 -4.86 -17.82 -5.38
CA ASN A 93 -4.74 -17.61 -3.93
C ASN A 93 -6.04 -16.94 -3.41
N ALA A 94 -6.08 -16.63 -2.12
CA ALA A 94 -7.20 -15.90 -1.52
C ALA A 94 -6.69 -14.68 -0.75
N VAL A 95 -7.40 -13.56 -0.95
CA VAL A 95 -7.11 -12.26 -0.33
C VAL A 95 -8.37 -11.75 0.35
N VAL A 96 -8.22 -11.00 1.44
CA VAL A 96 -9.33 -10.31 2.09
C VAL A 96 -9.36 -8.86 1.62
N ALA A 97 -10.55 -8.36 1.33
CA ALA A 97 -10.80 -6.95 1.11
C ALA A 97 -11.84 -6.43 2.12
N THR A 98 -11.73 -5.16 2.49
CA THR A 98 -12.73 -4.43 3.27
C THR A 98 -13.47 -3.47 2.37
N VAL A 99 -14.79 -3.58 2.31
CA VAL A 99 -15.68 -2.71 1.51
C VAL A 99 -16.40 -1.77 2.46
N LEU A 100 -16.29 -0.46 2.22
CA LEU A 100 -16.91 0.61 3.00
C LEU A 100 -17.88 1.40 2.10
N VAL A 101 -19.13 1.49 2.51
CA VAL A 101 -20.17 2.22 1.76
C VAL A 101 -20.84 3.26 2.66
N PRO A 102 -20.79 4.56 2.32
CA PRO A 102 -21.48 5.60 3.07
C PRO A 102 -22.99 5.34 3.17
N HIS A 103 -23.58 5.68 4.33
CA HIS A 103 -25.04 5.60 4.53
C HIS A 103 -25.82 6.56 3.65
N THR A 104 -25.20 7.68 3.25
CA THR A 104 -25.81 8.67 2.36
C THR A 104 -26.22 7.99 1.05
N PRO A 105 -27.49 8.09 0.64
CA PRO A 105 -27.94 7.60 -0.66
C PRO A 105 -27.14 8.26 -1.79
N TRP A 106 -26.89 7.51 -2.86
CA TRP A 106 -26.26 8.03 -4.07
C TRP A 106 -27.30 8.03 -5.19
N THR A 107 -27.62 9.20 -5.73
CA THR A 107 -28.71 9.38 -6.71
C THR A 107 -28.21 9.78 -8.11
N ASN A 108 -26.91 9.97 -8.28
CA ASN A 108 -26.31 10.49 -9.50
C ASN A 108 -25.72 9.35 -10.36
N GLY A 109 -26.57 8.40 -10.76
CA GLY A 109 -26.17 7.21 -11.53
C GLY A 109 -25.44 6.15 -10.69
N PRO A 110 -24.59 5.30 -11.29
CA PRO A 110 -23.79 4.32 -10.55
C PRO A 110 -22.86 4.99 -9.54
N ARG A 111 -22.85 4.51 -8.29
CA ARG A 111 -21.98 5.04 -7.23
C ARG A 111 -20.51 4.77 -7.59
N PRO A 112 -19.62 5.77 -7.58
CA PRO A 112 -18.19 5.55 -7.76
C PRO A 112 -17.61 4.66 -6.65
N LEU A 113 -16.74 3.73 -7.06
CA LEU A 113 -15.93 2.91 -6.16
C LEU A 113 -14.48 3.37 -6.26
N VAL A 114 -13.85 3.63 -5.12
CA VAL A 114 -12.41 3.88 -5.04
C VAL A 114 -11.73 2.65 -4.46
N ALA A 115 -10.82 2.05 -5.22
CA ALA A 115 -9.82 1.13 -4.67
C ALA A 115 -8.77 1.97 -3.94
N TYR A 116 -8.91 2.08 -2.62
CA TYR A 116 -7.93 2.76 -1.79
C TYR A 116 -6.88 1.73 -1.35
N ASN A 117 -5.66 1.96 -1.79
CA ASN A 117 -4.53 1.07 -1.63
C ASN A 117 -3.69 1.60 -0.46
N ILE A 118 -3.70 0.86 0.64
CA ILE A 118 -3.00 1.19 1.88
C ILE A 118 -1.48 1.17 1.69
N GLY A 119 -0.81 2.07 2.42
CA GLY A 119 0.62 2.05 2.63
C GLY A 119 1.05 0.92 3.57
N THR A 120 2.32 0.93 3.98
CA THR A 120 2.91 -0.20 4.69
C THR A 120 2.42 -0.35 6.12
N HIS A 121 1.76 -1.48 6.36
CA HIS A 121 1.23 -1.86 7.67
C HIS A 121 2.12 -2.91 8.36
N GLY A 122 2.65 -3.85 7.59
CA GLY A 122 3.71 -4.74 8.03
C GLY A 122 3.69 -6.09 7.32
N LEU A 123 4.42 -7.08 7.85
CA LEU A 123 4.49 -8.43 7.27
C LEU A 123 3.58 -9.44 7.97
N SER A 124 3.20 -9.14 9.21
CA SER A 124 2.36 -9.98 10.04
C SER A 124 0.89 -9.90 9.66
N SER A 125 0.14 -10.96 9.91
CA SER A 125 -1.32 -10.88 9.84
C SER A 125 -1.95 -10.02 10.91
N ASN A 126 -1.23 -9.73 11.99
CA ASN A 126 -1.68 -8.79 13.01
C ASN A 126 -1.71 -7.33 12.52
N CYS A 127 -1.11 -7.03 11.36
CA CYS A 127 -1.19 -5.73 10.70
C CYS A 127 -2.08 -5.70 9.45
N ALA A 128 -2.85 -6.76 9.17
CA ALA A 128 -3.78 -6.73 8.04
C ALA A 128 -4.79 -5.56 8.18
N PRO A 129 -4.98 -4.72 7.15
CA PRO A 129 -5.91 -3.60 7.17
C PRO A 129 -7.33 -4.00 7.57
N SER A 130 -7.82 -5.12 7.04
CA SER A 130 -9.13 -5.66 7.38
C SER A 130 -9.32 -5.93 8.87
N PHE A 131 -8.28 -6.40 9.57
CA PHE A 131 -8.28 -6.54 11.02
C PHE A 131 -8.24 -5.17 11.71
N TRP A 132 -7.41 -4.25 11.22
CA TRP A 132 -7.25 -2.91 11.78
C TRP A 132 -8.52 -2.06 11.71
N PHE A 133 -9.33 -2.20 10.66
CA PHE A 133 -10.66 -1.59 10.60
C PHE A 133 -11.57 -2.05 11.75
N ARG A 134 -11.56 -3.35 12.09
CA ARG A 134 -12.37 -3.89 13.21
C ARG A 134 -11.79 -3.53 14.56
N ALA A 135 -10.46 -3.48 14.67
CA ALA A 135 -9.74 -3.10 15.87
C ALA A 135 -9.80 -1.58 16.15
N GLY A 136 -10.13 -0.77 15.14
CA GLY A 136 -10.24 0.68 15.24
C GLY A 136 -8.91 1.41 15.20
N ILE A 137 -7.88 0.77 14.66
CA ILE A 137 -6.50 1.28 14.61
C ILE A 137 -6.02 1.51 13.17
N GLU A 138 -6.92 1.43 12.19
CA GLU A 138 -6.62 1.76 10.79
C GLU A 138 -6.34 3.26 10.65
N TYR A 139 -5.06 3.62 10.57
CA TYR A 139 -4.62 5.02 10.59
C TYR A 139 -4.88 5.75 9.27
N GLU A 140 -5.03 5.05 8.15
CA GLU A 140 -5.34 5.67 6.85
C GLU A 140 -6.85 5.92 6.65
N LEU A 141 -7.69 5.54 7.61
CA LEU A 141 -9.14 5.83 7.57
C LEU A 141 -9.43 7.32 7.41
N ALA A 142 -8.56 8.18 7.95
CA ALA A 142 -8.65 9.63 7.76
C ALA A 142 -8.48 10.05 6.29
N LEU A 143 -7.60 9.39 5.53
CA LEU A 143 -7.39 9.65 4.10
C LEU A 143 -8.58 9.13 3.29
N MET A 144 -9.04 7.92 3.59
CA MET A 144 -10.22 7.32 2.97
C MET A 144 -11.50 8.13 3.19
N THR A 145 -11.58 8.83 4.33
CA THR A 145 -12.70 9.72 4.64
C THR A 145 -12.91 10.77 3.56
N LEU A 146 -11.84 11.25 2.88
CA LEU A 146 -11.96 12.22 1.78
C LEU A 146 -12.76 11.68 0.59
N ALA A 147 -12.72 10.37 0.33
CA ALA A 147 -13.55 9.71 -0.68
C ALA A 147 -14.97 9.44 -0.13
N LEU A 148 -15.06 8.93 1.10
CA LEU A 148 -16.33 8.55 1.73
C LEU A 148 -17.28 9.74 1.91
N VAL A 149 -16.76 10.93 2.27
CA VAL A 149 -17.58 12.16 2.40
C VAL A 149 -18.10 12.69 1.07
N LYS A 150 -17.51 12.26 -0.07
CA LYS A 150 -18.05 12.52 -1.41
C LYS A 150 -19.17 11.55 -1.79
N GLY A 151 -19.53 10.61 -0.91
CA GLY A 151 -20.54 9.58 -1.16
C GLY A 151 -20.01 8.37 -1.94
N TRP A 152 -18.72 8.35 -2.28
CA TRP A 152 -18.10 7.22 -2.98
C TRP A 152 -17.97 6.03 -2.04
N ALA A 153 -18.06 4.82 -2.60
CA ALA A 153 -17.67 3.62 -1.88
C ALA A 153 -16.15 3.46 -1.92
N VAL A 154 -15.59 2.77 -0.93
CA VAL A 154 -14.16 2.45 -0.86
C VAL A 154 -13.99 0.94 -0.71
N VAL A 155 -13.05 0.37 -1.45
CA VAL A 155 -12.55 -0.99 -1.20
C VAL A 155 -11.07 -0.92 -0.88
N VAL A 156 -10.65 -1.64 0.16
CA VAL A 156 -9.26 -1.79 0.58
C VAL A 156 -8.90 -3.25 0.51
N SER A 157 -7.87 -3.60 -0.26
CA SER A 157 -7.34 -4.96 -0.30
C SER A 157 -6.26 -5.11 0.77
N ASP A 158 -6.23 -6.24 1.46
CA ASP A 158 -5.13 -6.55 2.37
C ASP A 158 -3.84 -6.89 1.60
N TYR A 159 -3.92 -7.16 0.29
CA TYR A 159 -2.86 -7.77 -0.53
C TYR A 159 -2.55 -9.24 -0.17
N GLU A 160 -1.73 -9.87 -1.01
CA GLU A 160 -1.33 -11.26 -0.82
C GLU A 160 -0.48 -11.43 0.44
N GLY A 161 -0.84 -12.44 1.24
CA GLY A 161 -0.11 -12.87 2.44
C GLY A 161 -0.34 -11.98 3.67
N SER A 162 -0.98 -10.82 3.54
CA SER A 162 -1.16 -9.93 4.68
C SER A 162 -2.12 -10.49 5.71
N ALA A 163 -3.29 -11.01 5.33
CA ALA A 163 -4.26 -11.51 6.31
C ALA A 163 -4.42 -13.04 6.30
N THR A 164 -4.06 -13.67 5.18
CA THR A 164 -4.27 -15.09 4.91
C THR A 164 -2.98 -15.88 5.17
N THR A 165 -2.60 -16.82 4.30
CA THR A 165 -1.48 -17.73 4.54
C THR A 165 -0.14 -17.10 4.17
N GLY A 166 0.85 -17.23 5.06
CA GLY A 166 2.20 -16.70 4.87
C GLY A 166 2.34 -15.26 5.37
N PRO A 167 3.55 -14.69 5.34
CA PRO A 167 3.74 -13.25 5.54
C PRO A 167 3.30 -12.47 4.30
N HIS A 168 3.05 -11.18 4.47
CA HIS A 168 2.77 -10.29 3.35
C HIS A 168 3.90 -10.32 2.31
N THR A 169 3.54 -10.45 1.04
CA THR A 169 4.44 -10.33 -0.13
C THR A 169 4.83 -8.88 -0.42
N TYR A 170 5.30 -8.18 0.62
CA TYR A 170 5.57 -6.75 0.61
C TYR A 170 6.45 -6.32 -0.57
N THR A 171 6.01 -5.28 -1.29
CA THR A 171 6.63 -4.74 -2.51
C THR A 171 6.63 -5.65 -3.75
N ALA A 172 6.06 -6.86 -3.68
CA ALA A 172 5.87 -7.70 -4.85
C ALA A 172 4.73 -7.15 -5.72
N GLY A 173 5.09 -6.71 -6.92
CA GLY A 173 4.26 -5.88 -7.78
C GLY A 173 3.03 -6.57 -8.36
N ARG A 174 3.25 -7.66 -9.11
CA ARG A 174 2.18 -8.42 -9.79
C ARG A 174 1.08 -8.90 -8.83
N PRO A 175 1.39 -9.63 -7.74
CA PRO A 175 0.34 -10.08 -6.83
C PRO A 175 -0.41 -8.93 -6.17
N THR A 176 0.28 -7.83 -5.85
CA THR A 176 -0.36 -6.63 -5.30
C THR A 176 -1.35 -6.02 -6.29
N GLY A 177 -0.96 -5.84 -7.56
CA GLY A 177 -1.86 -5.30 -8.58
C GLY A 177 -3.06 -6.22 -8.87
N HIS A 178 -2.88 -7.55 -8.87
CA HIS A 178 -4.00 -8.50 -8.96
C HIS A 178 -4.95 -8.37 -7.77
N ALA A 179 -4.42 -8.30 -6.54
CA ALA A 179 -5.20 -8.18 -5.32
C ALA A 179 -6.04 -6.89 -5.27
N VAL A 180 -5.55 -5.79 -5.85
CA VAL A 180 -6.31 -4.54 -6.00
C VAL A 180 -7.47 -4.72 -6.99
N LEU A 181 -7.20 -5.22 -8.19
CA LEU A 181 -8.20 -5.37 -9.24
C LEU A 181 -9.27 -6.42 -8.88
N ASP A 182 -8.85 -7.50 -8.23
CA ASP A 182 -9.75 -8.54 -7.74
C ASP A 182 -10.56 -8.09 -6.52
N GLY A 183 -10.00 -7.20 -5.68
CA GLY A 183 -10.74 -6.52 -4.63
C GLY A 183 -11.87 -5.65 -5.18
N VAL A 184 -11.62 -4.93 -6.28
CA VAL A 184 -12.67 -4.16 -6.99
C VAL A 184 -13.77 -5.08 -7.51
N ARG A 185 -13.40 -6.17 -8.20
CA ARG A 185 -14.36 -7.19 -8.66
C ARG A 185 -15.20 -7.73 -7.50
N ALA A 186 -14.56 -8.11 -6.39
CA ALA A 186 -15.21 -8.66 -5.22
C ALA A 186 -16.19 -7.66 -4.59
N ALA A 187 -15.81 -6.38 -4.49
CA ALA A 187 -16.68 -5.32 -4.00
C ALA A 187 -17.91 -5.10 -4.89
N GLN A 188 -17.72 -5.10 -6.21
CA GLN A 188 -18.79 -4.96 -7.19
C GLN A 188 -19.71 -6.19 -7.29
N ARG A 189 -19.18 -7.38 -6.97
CA ARG A 189 -19.94 -8.64 -6.91
C ARG A 189 -20.66 -8.85 -5.57
N LEU A 190 -20.37 -8.05 -4.54
CA LEU A 190 -21.00 -8.14 -3.22
C LEU A 190 -22.40 -7.52 -3.26
N PRO A 191 -23.50 -8.32 -3.23
CA PRO A 191 -24.85 -7.78 -3.40
C PRO A 191 -25.22 -6.76 -2.32
N GLU A 192 -24.76 -6.98 -1.08
CA GLU A 192 -25.05 -6.12 0.07
C GLU A 192 -24.42 -4.73 -0.05
N ALA A 193 -23.32 -4.60 -0.81
CA ALA A 193 -22.71 -3.29 -1.07
C ALA A 193 -23.61 -2.41 -1.94
N GLY A 194 -24.41 -3.01 -2.83
CA GLY A 194 -25.29 -2.30 -3.76
C GLY A 194 -24.50 -1.50 -4.80
N LEU A 195 -23.35 -2.00 -5.23
CA LEU A 195 -22.50 -1.38 -6.24
C LEU A 195 -22.85 -1.92 -7.63
N ASP A 196 -22.76 -1.06 -8.63
CA ASP A 196 -22.95 -1.44 -10.04
C ASP A 196 -21.70 -2.22 -10.52
N PRO A 197 -21.87 -3.43 -11.09
CA PRO A 197 -20.77 -4.20 -11.68
C PRO A 197 -19.96 -3.47 -12.76
N LEU A 198 -20.55 -2.47 -13.42
CA LEU A 198 -19.92 -1.64 -14.46
C LEU A 198 -19.76 -0.17 -14.01
N GLY A 199 -19.99 0.09 -12.72
CA GLY A 199 -19.83 1.41 -12.10
C GLY A 199 -18.40 1.96 -12.23
N PRO A 200 -18.23 3.30 -12.17
CA PRO A 200 -16.92 3.92 -12.36
C PRO A 200 -15.97 3.60 -11.20
N VAL A 201 -14.73 3.25 -11.53
CA VAL A 201 -13.68 2.88 -10.57
C VAL A 201 -12.56 3.92 -10.59
N GLY A 202 -12.16 4.39 -9.42
CA GLY A 202 -10.93 5.14 -9.21
C GLY A 202 -9.93 4.28 -8.45
N ILE A 203 -8.65 4.39 -8.77
CA ILE A 203 -7.58 3.71 -8.03
C ILE A 203 -6.73 4.77 -7.34
N TRP A 204 -6.51 4.64 -6.04
CA TRP A 204 -5.77 5.64 -5.27
C TRP A 204 -4.91 4.99 -4.18
N GLY A 205 -3.67 5.43 -4.03
CA GLY A 205 -2.85 5.07 -2.88
C GLY A 205 -1.55 5.85 -2.79
N TYR A 206 -0.87 5.71 -1.65
CA TYR A 206 0.38 6.41 -1.36
C TYR A 206 1.44 5.45 -0.80
N SER A 207 2.73 5.72 -1.06
CA SER A 207 3.85 4.85 -0.63
C SER A 207 3.71 3.46 -1.27
N GLU A 208 3.70 2.37 -0.49
CA GLU A 208 3.29 1.06 -0.97
C GLU A 208 1.93 1.08 -1.70
N GLY A 209 0.96 1.83 -1.20
CA GLY A 209 -0.31 2.06 -1.88
C GLY A 209 -0.15 2.71 -3.24
N GLY A 210 0.89 3.52 -3.43
CA GLY A 210 1.29 4.10 -4.72
C GLY A 210 1.88 3.05 -5.65
N LEU A 211 2.67 2.10 -5.13
CA LEU A 211 3.13 0.91 -5.87
C LEU A 211 1.94 0.06 -6.31
N ALA A 212 1.05 -0.28 -5.38
CA ALA A 212 -0.14 -1.07 -5.64
C ALA A 212 -1.05 -0.42 -6.70
N SER A 213 -1.28 0.90 -6.58
CA SER A 213 -2.06 1.67 -7.54
C SER A 213 -1.44 1.65 -8.94
N SER A 214 -0.12 1.81 -9.02
CA SER A 214 0.61 1.83 -10.29
C SER A 214 0.65 0.44 -10.95
N TRP A 215 0.81 -0.63 -10.17
CA TRP A 215 0.74 -2.00 -10.68
C TRP A 215 -0.66 -2.36 -11.16
N ALA A 216 -1.69 -2.00 -10.39
CA ALA A 216 -3.08 -2.18 -10.82
C ALA A 216 -3.33 -1.43 -12.15
N ALA A 217 -2.81 -0.20 -12.30
CA ALA A 217 -2.93 0.58 -13.53
C ALA A 217 -2.27 -0.12 -14.73
N GLU A 218 -1.06 -0.64 -14.55
CA GLU A 218 -0.30 -1.31 -15.62
C GLU A 218 -0.90 -2.68 -16.00
N LEU A 219 -1.48 -3.40 -15.04
CA LEU A 219 -2.07 -4.73 -15.26
C LEU A 219 -3.51 -4.69 -15.76
N GLN A 220 -4.30 -3.68 -15.38
CA GLN A 220 -5.73 -3.61 -15.69
C GLN A 220 -6.07 -3.89 -17.17
N PRO A 221 -5.36 -3.33 -18.17
CA PRO A 221 -5.69 -3.57 -19.57
C PRO A 221 -5.65 -5.03 -20.02
N GLY A 222 -4.82 -5.85 -19.38
CA GLY A 222 -4.67 -7.28 -19.72
C GLY A 222 -5.32 -8.22 -18.71
N TYR A 223 -5.37 -7.85 -17.44
CA TYR A 223 -5.85 -8.71 -16.35
C TYR A 223 -7.32 -8.46 -15.98
N ALA A 224 -7.77 -7.22 -16.03
CA ALA A 224 -9.14 -6.82 -15.67
C ALA A 224 -9.72 -5.76 -16.62
N PRO A 225 -9.74 -6.04 -17.94
CA PRO A 225 -10.16 -5.07 -18.96
C PRO A 225 -11.62 -4.64 -18.83
N GLU A 226 -12.45 -5.45 -18.15
CA GLU A 226 -13.86 -5.17 -17.92
C GLU A 226 -14.12 -4.12 -16.83
N LEU A 227 -13.14 -3.83 -15.98
CA LEU A 227 -13.29 -2.82 -14.93
C LEU A 227 -13.29 -1.42 -15.53
N ASN A 228 -14.33 -0.64 -15.21
CA ASN A 228 -14.54 0.72 -15.69
C ASN A 228 -13.66 1.74 -14.94
N VAL A 229 -12.34 1.58 -15.04
CA VAL A 229 -11.38 2.49 -14.39
C VAL A 229 -11.40 3.84 -15.11
N ARG A 230 -11.62 4.92 -14.34
CA ARG A 230 -11.68 6.30 -14.84
C ARG A 230 -10.38 7.07 -14.67
N GLY A 231 -9.52 6.63 -13.75
CA GLY A 231 -8.20 7.20 -13.55
C GLY A 231 -7.51 6.62 -12.32
N VAL A 232 -6.21 6.86 -12.25
CA VAL A 232 -5.34 6.39 -11.16
C VAL A 232 -4.63 7.57 -10.53
N ALA A 233 -4.70 7.70 -9.21
CA ALA A 233 -3.89 8.62 -8.43
C ALA A 233 -2.86 7.83 -7.60
N ALA A 234 -1.57 8.07 -7.79
CA ALA A 234 -0.52 7.35 -7.09
C ALA A 234 0.51 8.36 -6.56
N GLY A 235 0.85 8.26 -5.28
CA GLY A 235 1.90 9.12 -4.71
C GLY A 235 2.94 8.34 -3.92
N GLY A 236 4.10 8.95 -3.68
CA GLY A 236 5.18 8.31 -2.94
C GLY A 236 5.66 7.02 -3.62
N VAL A 237 5.65 6.94 -4.96
CA VAL A 237 5.67 5.66 -5.68
C VAL A 237 7.06 4.99 -5.66
N PRO A 238 7.21 3.79 -5.07
CA PRO A 238 8.40 2.95 -5.17
C PRO A 238 8.47 2.31 -6.56
N ARG A 239 9.08 3.00 -7.54
CA ARG A 239 9.20 2.46 -8.90
C ARG A 239 10.31 1.41 -9.05
N ASP A 240 11.42 1.58 -8.34
CA ASP A 240 12.53 0.63 -8.31
C ASP A 240 12.93 0.32 -6.87
N ILE A 241 12.66 -0.92 -6.43
CA ILE A 241 12.88 -1.33 -5.04
C ILE A 241 14.37 -1.38 -4.68
N GLY A 242 15.25 -1.62 -5.65
CA GLY A 242 16.71 -1.60 -5.43
C GLY A 242 17.20 -0.19 -5.13
N ASN A 243 16.75 0.80 -5.91
CA ASN A 243 17.08 2.21 -5.67
C ASN A 243 16.53 2.72 -4.33
N VAL A 244 15.32 2.29 -3.96
CA VAL A 244 14.76 2.57 -2.62
C VAL A 244 15.65 1.96 -1.54
N GLY A 245 16.05 0.70 -1.68
CA GLY A 245 16.97 0.01 -0.77
C GLY A 245 18.27 0.79 -0.57
N TYR A 246 18.93 1.21 -1.65
CA TYR A 246 20.13 2.04 -1.58
C TYR A 246 19.91 3.39 -0.89
N LYS A 247 18.75 4.01 -1.08
CA LYS A 247 18.43 5.30 -0.48
C LYS A 247 18.23 5.22 1.04
N ILE A 248 17.65 4.13 1.54
CA ILE A 248 17.35 3.96 2.97
C ILE A 248 18.43 3.18 3.74
N ASP A 249 19.45 2.66 3.04
CA ASP A 249 20.58 1.95 3.66
C ASP A 249 21.43 2.87 4.54
N GLY A 250 21.56 2.53 5.83
CA GLY A 250 22.21 3.38 6.84
C GLY A 250 21.34 4.52 7.36
N GLY A 251 20.09 4.65 6.88
CA GLY A 251 19.14 5.68 7.29
C GLY A 251 18.21 5.26 8.42
N PRO A 252 17.39 6.19 8.96
CA PRO A 252 16.43 5.90 10.03
C PRO A 252 15.35 4.89 9.65
N PHE A 253 15.17 4.62 8.35
CA PHE A 253 14.12 3.75 7.80
C PHE A 253 14.66 2.43 7.24
N PHE A 254 15.89 2.03 7.59
CA PHE A 254 16.50 0.80 7.10
C PHE A 254 15.65 -0.46 7.32
N GLY A 255 14.83 -0.53 8.38
CA GLY A 255 13.93 -1.66 8.62
C GLY A 255 13.00 -1.99 7.45
N PHE A 256 12.63 -1.01 6.62
CA PHE A 256 11.84 -1.23 5.40
C PHE A 256 12.63 -1.95 4.31
N PHE A 257 13.96 -1.83 4.27
CA PHE A 257 14.81 -2.61 3.37
C PHE A 257 14.71 -4.10 3.75
N LEU A 258 14.91 -4.44 5.03
CA LEU A 258 14.76 -5.83 5.49
C LEU A 258 13.36 -6.37 5.18
N ALA A 259 12.31 -5.60 5.47
CA ALA A 259 10.95 -6.00 5.18
C ALA A 259 10.71 -6.24 3.67
N ALA A 260 11.22 -5.37 2.80
CA ALA A 260 11.08 -5.52 1.34
C ALA A 260 11.82 -6.76 0.83
N ALA A 261 13.02 -7.03 1.35
CA ALA A 261 13.75 -8.26 1.00
C ALA A 261 12.96 -9.52 1.39
N ILE A 262 12.36 -9.55 2.58
CA ILE A 262 11.52 -10.67 3.05
C ILE A 262 10.26 -10.82 2.18
N GLY A 263 9.57 -9.72 1.89
CA GLY A 263 8.36 -9.72 1.07
C GLY A 263 8.62 -10.19 -0.35
N LEU A 264 9.70 -9.72 -0.96
CA LEU A 264 10.14 -10.16 -2.28
C LEU A 264 10.54 -11.64 -2.29
N ASP A 265 11.32 -12.13 -1.33
CA ASP A 265 11.69 -13.54 -1.24
C ASP A 265 10.47 -14.45 -0.99
N THR A 266 9.47 -13.97 -0.25
CA THR A 266 8.19 -14.67 -0.06
C THR A 266 7.45 -14.84 -1.39
N ALA A 267 7.42 -13.80 -2.22
CA ALA A 267 6.81 -13.85 -3.54
C ALA A 267 7.68 -14.55 -4.61
N HIS A 268 9.00 -14.57 -4.40
CA HIS A 268 10.03 -15.07 -5.30
C HIS A 268 11.02 -15.98 -4.56
N PRO A 269 10.65 -17.23 -4.20
CA PRO A 269 11.53 -18.13 -3.47
C PRO A 269 12.84 -18.45 -4.20
N GLU A 270 12.92 -18.20 -5.51
CA GLU A 270 14.14 -18.27 -6.30
C GLU A 270 15.22 -17.25 -5.88
N MET A 271 14.84 -16.17 -5.18
CA MET A 271 15.74 -15.17 -4.59
C MET A 271 16.64 -15.81 -3.52
N ARG A 272 16.14 -16.82 -2.78
CA ARG A 272 16.89 -17.61 -1.80
C ARG A 272 17.59 -16.72 -0.76
N LEU A 273 16.89 -15.70 -0.26
CA LEU A 273 17.43 -14.67 0.63
C LEU A 273 18.20 -15.27 1.81
N GLU A 274 17.70 -16.34 2.43
CA GLU A 274 18.36 -17.00 3.57
C GLU A 274 19.81 -17.44 3.29
N LYS A 275 20.17 -17.72 2.03
CA LYS A 275 21.55 -18.13 1.66
C LYS A 275 22.57 -17.01 1.74
N VAL A 276 22.13 -15.77 1.67
CA VAL A 276 23.03 -14.60 1.72
C VAL A 276 23.03 -13.94 3.09
N LEU A 277 22.10 -14.31 3.98
CA LEU A 277 22.03 -13.78 5.34
C LEU A 277 23.15 -14.36 6.20
N ASN A 278 23.77 -13.51 7.01
CA ASN A 278 24.63 -13.94 8.11
C ASN A 278 23.77 -14.30 9.35
N ALA A 279 24.39 -14.60 10.49
CA ALA A 279 23.66 -14.97 11.71
C ALA A 279 22.72 -13.85 12.22
N LYS A 280 23.17 -12.58 12.15
CA LYS A 280 22.35 -11.40 12.51
C LYS A 280 21.18 -11.24 11.54
N GLY A 281 21.43 -11.44 10.24
CA GLY A 281 20.41 -11.45 9.19
C GLY A 281 19.32 -12.49 9.40
N ARG A 282 19.69 -13.75 9.68
CA ARG A 282 18.71 -14.82 9.94
C ARG A 282 17.84 -14.51 11.15
N LYS A 283 18.41 -13.94 12.21
CA LYS A 283 17.64 -13.49 13.38
C LYS A 283 16.66 -12.37 13.00
N ALA A 284 17.13 -11.35 12.28
CA ALA A 284 16.30 -10.25 11.85
C ALA A 284 15.16 -10.69 10.92
N PHE A 285 15.45 -11.59 9.98
CA PHE A 285 14.45 -12.21 9.10
C PHE A 285 13.34 -12.90 9.91
N ALA A 286 13.71 -13.72 10.89
CA ALA A 286 12.75 -14.43 11.73
C ALA A 286 11.85 -13.50 12.58
N GLU A 287 12.38 -12.35 12.98
CA GLU A 287 11.66 -11.32 13.74
C GLU A 287 10.75 -10.48 12.84
N VAL A 288 11.30 -9.84 11.81
CA VAL A 288 10.61 -8.86 10.96
C VAL A 288 9.45 -9.49 10.20
N ARG A 289 9.57 -10.76 9.77
CA ARG A 289 8.48 -11.49 9.08
C ARG A 289 7.19 -11.62 9.91
N ASN A 290 7.27 -11.43 11.23
CA ASN A 290 6.14 -11.55 12.16
C ASN A 290 5.72 -10.21 12.78
N GLN A 291 6.24 -9.08 12.27
CA GLN A 291 6.06 -7.76 12.85
C GLN A 291 5.17 -6.84 12.00
N CYS A 292 4.56 -5.88 12.67
CA CYS A 292 3.99 -4.67 12.08
C CYS A 292 5.10 -3.62 11.89
N HIS A 293 4.90 -2.65 10.99
CA HIS A 293 5.98 -1.73 10.60
C HIS A 293 6.54 -0.87 11.75
N ALA A 294 5.69 -0.48 12.70
CA ALA A 294 6.10 0.26 13.89
C ALA A 294 7.04 -0.54 14.81
N GLN A 295 7.03 -1.88 14.73
CA GLN A 295 7.86 -2.74 15.58
C GLN A 295 9.28 -2.90 15.04
N TRP A 296 9.48 -2.86 13.72
CA TRP A 296 10.84 -2.90 13.14
C TRP A 296 11.46 -1.52 12.95
N THR A 297 10.68 -0.44 12.88
CA THR A 297 11.23 0.88 12.53
C THR A 297 12.27 1.37 13.54
N PRO A 298 12.01 1.42 14.87
CA PRO A 298 13.02 1.86 15.84
C PRO A 298 14.22 0.91 15.99
N PRO A 299 14.05 -0.42 16.16
CA PRO A 299 15.19 -1.33 16.39
C PRO A 299 16.15 -1.45 15.21
N TYR A 300 15.67 -1.23 13.98
CA TYR A 300 16.47 -1.35 12.76
C TYR A 300 16.92 0.01 12.20
N ALA A 301 16.68 1.12 12.88
CA ALA A 301 17.11 2.43 12.42
C ALA A 301 18.65 2.53 12.34
N PHE A 302 19.15 3.20 11.29
CA PHE A 302 20.58 3.51 11.05
C PHE A 302 21.50 2.30 10.82
N HIS A 303 20.92 1.11 10.67
CA HIS A 303 21.63 -0.08 10.27
C HIS A 303 21.90 -0.12 8.75
N ARG A 304 22.86 -0.95 8.34
CA ARG A 304 23.19 -1.22 6.92
C ARG A 304 23.01 -2.67 6.55
N ILE A 305 22.66 -2.95 5.29
CA ILE A 305 22.42 -4.31 4.81
C ILE A 305 23.65 -5.22 4.95
N SER A 306 24.85 -4.65 4.79
CA SER A 306 26.13 -5.35 4.96
C SER A 306 26.34 -5.92 6.36
N GLU A 307 25.58 -5.46 7.37
CA GLU A 307 25.61 -6.04 8.72
C GLU A 307 24.78 -7.33 8.84
N PHE A 308 23.87 -7.59 7.90
CA PHE A 308 22.92 -8.72 7.94
C PHE A 308 23.21 -9.79 6.88
N THR A 309 24.13 -9.53 5.96
CA THR A 309 24.49 -10.44 4.88
C THR A 309 25.96 -10.85 4.94
N ASP A 310 26.27 -12.03 4.40
CA ASP A 310 27.64 -12.50 4.14
C ASP A 310 28.18 -11.92 2.82
N VAL A 311 27.30 -11.30 2.01
CA VAL A 311 27.62 -10.58 0.77
C VAL A 311 27.49 -9.07 1.00
N PRO A 312 28.51 -8.24 0.74
CA PRO A 312 28.46 -6.80 1.04
C PRO A 312 27.35 -6.03 0.33
N ASP A 313 27.08 -6.37 -0.94
CA ASP A 313 25.98 -5.79 -1.71
C ASP A 313 25.13 -6.90 -2.34
N PRO A 314 24.11 -7.41 -1.62
CA PRO A 314 23.26 -8.47 -2.12
C PRO A 314 22.36 -8.00 -3.27
N ILE A 315 22.09 -6.69 -3.43
CA ILE A 315 21.26 -6.16 -4.52
C ILE A 315 21.88 -6.50 -5.88
N GLN A 316 23.22 -6.53 -5.98
CA GLN A 316 23.94 -6.81 -7.24
C GLN A 316 23.98 -8.29 -7.62
N LEU A 317 23.47 -9.19 -6.78
CA LEU A 317 23.41 -10.61 -7.11
C LEU A 317 22.46 -10.84 -8.30
N PRO A 318 22.82 -11.71 -9.27
CA PRO A 318 22.00 -11.96 -10.45
C PRO A 318 20.56 -12.35 -10.13
N GLU A 319 20.35 -13.23 -9.15
CA GLU A 319 19.00 -13.61 -8.70
C GLU A 319 18.19 -12.44 -8.16
N PHE A 320 18.82 -11.49 -7.46
CA PHE A 320 18.15 -10.34 -6.87
C PHE A 320 17.83 -9.31 -7.96
N GLN A 321 18.78 -9.06 -8.88
CA GLN A 321 18.55 -8.20 -10.05
C GLN A 321 17.40 -8.70 -10.93
N GLN A 322 17.28 -10.01 -11.11
CA GLN A 322 16.16 -10.60 -11.85
C GLN A 322 14.82 -10.31 -11.16
N VAL A 323 14.72 -10.54 -9.85
CA VAL A 323 13.51 -10.26 -9.07
C VAL A 323 13.18 -8.76 -9.06
N LEU A 324 14.17 -7.89 -8.86
CA LEU A 324 14.00 -6.45 -8.90
C LEU A 324 13.53 -5.96 -10.28
N ALA A 325 14.05 -6.53 -11.37
CA ALA A 325 13.60 -6.22 -12.72
C ALA A 325 12.15 -6.65 -12.96
N HIS A 326 11.72 -7.81 -12.44
CA HIS A 326 10.33 -8.25 -12.50
C HIS A 326 9.37 -7.36 -11.70
N ASN A 327 9.87 -6.69 -10.66
CA ASN A 327 9.09 -5.80 -9.78
C ASN A 327 9.27 -4.30 -10.10
N ARG A 328 9.91 -3.97 -11.23
CA ARG A 328 10.10 -2.58 -11.66
C ARG A 328 8.86 -2.03 -12.39
N LEU A 329 8.32 -0.93 -11.86
CA LEU A 329 7.22 -0.19 -12.50
C LEU A 329 7.67 0.57 -13.75
N GLY A 330 6.73 0.88 -14.62
CA GLY A 330 6.96 1.58 -15.87
C GLY A 330 7.26 0.66 -17.05
N THR A 331 7.05 -0.66 -16.89
CA THR A 331 7.18 -1.66 -17.96
C THR A 331 5.84 -1.95 -18.64
N GLY A 332 4.73 -1.85 -17.91
CA GLY A 332 3.37 -1.85 -18.47
C GLY A 332 2.91 -0.46 -18.89
N THR A 333 1.71 -0.39 -19.48
CA THR A 333 1.12 0.88 -19.95
C THR A 333 -0.32 0.99 -19.49
N PRO A 334 -0.63 1.89 -18.54
CA PRO A 334 -2.01 2.20 -18.19
C PRO A 334 -2.81 2.67 -19.41
N ARG A 335 -4.10 2.32 -19.49
CA ARG A 335 -5.02 2.82 -20.54
C ARG A 335 -5.92 3.95 -20.07
N VAL A 336 -5.68 4.45 -18.87
CA VAL A 336 -6.45 5.50 -18.21
C VAL A 336 -5.50 6.63 -17.80
N PRO A 337 -5.98 7.87 -17.66
CA PRO A 337 -5.15 8.96 -17.15
C PRO A 337 -4.58 8.65 -15.76
N ALA A 338 -3.43 9.25 -15.45
CA ALA A 338 -2.77 9.11 -14.15
C ALA A 338 -2.44 10.47 -13.51
N TYR A 339 -2.60 10.55 -12.19
CA TYR A 339 -2.13 11.63 -11.34
C TYR A 339 -1.01 11.10 -10.45
N VAL A 340 0.22 11.56 -10.67
CA VAL A 340 1.39 11.14 -9.91
C VAL A 340 1.84 12.29 -9.02
N TYR A 341 1.89 12.09 -7.71
CA TYR A 341 2.33 13.15 -6.79
C TYR A 341 3.49 12.68 -5.91
N GLN A 342 4.58 13.46 -5.89
CA GLN A 342 5.83 13.05 -5.28
C GLN A 342 6.52 14.21 -4.57
N SER A 343 7.17 13.94 -3.44
CA SER A 343 8.01 14.96 -2.79
C SER A 343 9.40 14.94 -3.42
N VAL A 344 9.95 16.13 -3.66
CA VAL A 344 11.35 16.28 -4.07
C VAL A 344 12.31 15.95 -2.91
N ASN A 345 11.87 16.23 -1.67
CA ASN A 345 12.63 15.99 -0.45
C ASN A 345 12.23 14.68 0.24
N ASP A 346 11.56 13.78 -0.48
CA ASP A 346 11.19 12.46 0.01
C ASP A 346 12.45 11.74 0.52
N GLU A 347 12.42 11.25 1.75
CA GLU A 347 13.52 10.60 2.44
C GLU A 347 13.53 9.07 2.24
N PHE A 348 12.48 8.52 1.63
CA PHE A 348 12.35 7.11 1.27
C PHE A 348 12.52 6.88 -0.23
N MET A 349 11.75 7.59 -1.04
CA MET A 349 11.55 7.31 -2.46
C MET A 349 12.41 8.25 -3.32
N PRO A 350 13.28 7.75 -4.21
CA PRO A 350 14.05 8.60 -5.10
C PRO A 350 13.14 9.38 -6.08
N ILE A 351 13.20 10.72 -6.04
CA ILE A 351 12.39 11.58 -6.95
C ILE A 351 12.63 11.24 -8.43
N ASN A 352 13.86 10.86 -8.79
CA ASN A 352 14.20 10.50 -10.17
C ASN A 352 13.48 9.22 -10.63
N ASP A 353 13.11 8.31 -9.74
CA ASP A 353 12.38 7.10 -10.10
C ASP A 353 10.92 7.43 -10.44
N ALA A 354 10.28 8.30 -9.66
CA ALA A 354 8.95 8.82 -9.98
C ALA A 354 8.94 9.59 -11.31
N ARG A 355 9.93 10.46 -11.54
CA ARG A 355 10.08 11.18 -12.83
C ARG A 355 10.27 10.22 -14.00
N GLN A 356 11.06 9.15 -13.82
CA GLN A 356 11.21 8.12 -14.85
C GLN A 356 9.88 7.39 -15.09
N LEU A 357 9.03 7.20 -14.07
CA LEU A 357 7.76 6.46 -14.21
C LEU A 357 6.84 7.26 -15.12
N VAL A 358 6.68 8.54 -14.77
CA VAL A 358 5.91 9.50 -15.55
C VAL A 358 6.44 9.59 -16.98
N ARG A 359 7.76 9.77 -17.18
CA ARG A 359 8.33 9.80 -18.55
C ARG A 359 8.04 8.53 -19.35
N GLY A 360 8.10 7.35 -18.73
CA GLY A 360 7.79 6.09 -19.39
C GLY A 360 6.32 5.99 -19.81
N TRP A 361 5.39 6.38 -18.94
CA TRP A 361 3.96 6.41 -19.28
C TRP A 361 3.66 7.47 -20.36
N CYS A 362 4.23 8.67 -20.24
CA CYS A 362 4.11 9.75 -21.21
C CYS A 362 4.59 9.34 -22.61
N SER A 363 5.75 8.68 -22.72
CA SER A 363 6.29 8.27 -24.02
C SER A 363 5.44 7.20 -24.72
N ARG A 364 4.51 6.57 -23.98
CA ARG A 364 3.54 5.59 -24.50
C ARG A 364 2.12 6.18 -24.64
N GLY A 365 1.99 7.51 -24.56
CA GLY A 365 0.74 8.22 -24.83
C GLY A 365 -0.26 8.24 -23.66
N VAL A 366 0.15 7.83 -22.46
CA VAL A 366 -0.70 7.94 -21.27
C VAL A 366 -0.80 9.40 -20.85
N PRO A 367 -2.00 9.98 -20.68
CA PRO A 367 -2.13 11.32 -20.11
C PRO A 367 -1.73 11.29 -18.63
N VAL A 368 -0.64 11.99 -18.27
CA VAL A 368 -0.15 12.02 -16.89
C VAL A 368 -0.11 13.46 -16.40
N GLN A 369 -0.63 13.67 -15.19
CA GLN A 369 -0.39 14.87 -14.41
C GLN A 369 0.56 14.55 -13.27
N MET A 370 1.81 14.99 -13.37
CA MET A 370 2.77 14.95 -12.27
C MET A 370 2.68 16.22 -11.42
N ARG A 371 2.71 16.04 -10.09
CA ARG A 371 2.79 17.12 -9.10
C ARG A 371 3.95 16.85 -8.14
N GLU A 372 4.93 17.73 -8.17
CA GLU A 372 6.05 17.68 -7.23
C GLU A 372 5.80 18.65 -6.07
N SER A 373 6.05 18.19 -4.84
CA SER A 373 6.05 19.05 -3.65
C SER A 373 7.49 19.37 -3.23
N LEU A 374 7.77 20.66 -3.06
CA LEU A 374 9.05 21.17 -2.53
C LEU A 374 9.02 21.41 -1.02
N LEU A 375 7.83 21.37 -0.40
CA LEU A 375 7.59 21.76 1.00
C LEU A 375 7.18 20.57 1.88
N SER A 376 7.29 19.35 1.35
CA SER A 376 6.89 18.13 2.05
C SER A 376 8.04 17.14 2.04
N GLU A 377 7.95 16.16 2.93
CA GLU A 377 8.72 14.93 3.01
C GLU A 377 7.79 13.77 2.60
N HIS A 378 8.21 12.51 2.78
CA HIS A 378 7.42 11.35 2.40
C HIS A 378 6.06 11.33 3.11
N ILE A 379 6.05 11.43 4.44
CA ILE A 379 4.81 11.30 5.24
C ILE A 379 3.93 12.54 5.15
N SER A 380 4.51 13.75 5.20
CA SER A 380 3.72 14.98 5.14
C SER A 380 3.03 15.16 3.77
N LEU A 381 3.61 14.63 2.68
CA LEU A 381 2.96 14.62 1.37
C LEU A 381 1.79 13.63 1.29
N ALA A 382 1.82 12.50 2.00
CA ALA A 382 0.69 11.57 2.04
C ALA A 382 -0.61 12.31 2.44
N ILE A 383 -0.49 13.20 3.44
CA ILE A 383 -1.59 14.00 3.99
C ILE A 383 -1.89 15.21 3.10
N THR A 384 -0.88 16.01 2.77
CA THR A 384 -1.09 17.28 2.05
C THR A 384 -1.43 17.09 0.57
N GLY A 385 -1.03 15.97 -0.04
CA GLY A 385 -1.33 15.61 -1.43
C GLY A 385 -2.68 14.92 -1.62
N ALA A 386 -3.23 14.28 -0.58
CA ALA A 386 -4.47 13.51 -0.66
C ALA A 386 -5.69 14.31 -1.17
N PRO A 387 -5.95 15.55 -0.71
CA PRO A 387 -7.04 16.36 -1.26
C PRO A 387 -6.93 16.58 -2.78
N GLY A 388 -5.70 16.75 -3.28
CA GLY A 388 -5.43 16.90 -4.71
C GLY A 388 -5.74 15.64 -5.51
N ALA A 389 -5.33 14.46 -5.00
CA ALA A 389 -5.64 13.17 -5.60
C ALA A 389 -7.16 12.91 -5.68
N VAL A 390 -7.87 13.17 -4.58
CA VAL A 390 -9.33 13.00 -4.51
C VAL A 390 -10.06 13.99 -5.41
N HIS A 391 -9.62 15.25 -5.46
CA HIS A 391 -10.19 16.24 -6.38
C HIS A 391 -9.99 15.82 -7.85
N TRP A 392 -8.79 15.36 -8.18
CA TRP A 392 -8.47 14.89 -9.53
C TRP A 392 -9.31 13.67 -9.95
N LEU A 393 -9.54 12.71 -9.03
CA LEU A 393 -10.44 11.58 -9.28
C LEU A 393 -11.89 12.02 -9.44
N ALA A 394 -12.34 13.03 -8.69
CA ALA A 394 -13.69 13.58 -8.84
C ALA A 394 -13.93 14.10 -10.26
N ASP A 395 -12.94 14.77 -10.84
CA ASP A 395 -12.99 15.23 -12.24
C ASP A 395 -13.08 14.05 -13.22
N ARG A 396 -12.40 12.93 -12.97
CA ARG A 396 -12.51 11.71 -13.80
C ARG A 396 -13.88 11.07 -13.70
N PHE A 397 -14.46 10.97 -12.50
CA PHE A 397 -15.84 10.50 -12.32
C PHE A 397 -16.86 11.44 -12.96
N GLY A 398 -16.57 12.74 -13.01
CA GLY A 398 -17.36 13.74 -13.74
C GLY A 398 -17.07 13.83 -15.24
N ASN A 399 -16.32 12.87 -15.82
CA ASN A 399 -15.92 12.85 -17.23
C ASN A 399 -15.21 14.13 -17.73
N ARG A 400 -14.52 14.85 -16.85
CA ARG A 400 -13.72 16.01 -17.25
C ARG A 400 -12.42 15.56 -17.90
N PRO A 401 -11.96 16.22 -18.98
CA PRO A 401 -10.68 15.93 -19.63
C PRO A 401 -9.52 15.92 -18.63
N ALA A 402 -8.62 14.95 -18.77
CA ALA A 402 -7.46 14.84 -17.91
C ALA A 402 -6.43 15.93 -18.22
N PRO A 403 -5.96 16.68 -17.21
CA PRO A 403 -4.76 17.49 -17.36
C PRO A 403 -3.59 16.59 -17.75
N ASN A 404 -2.69 17.12 -18.57
CA ASN A 404 -1.50 16.43 -19.02
C ASN A 404 -0.31 17.39 -18.95
N ASN A 405 0.76 16.98 -18.26
CA ASN A 405 2.04 17.69 -18.23
C ASN A 405 3.22 16.74 -18.44
N CYS A 406 2.98 15.67 -19.22
CA CYS A 406 3.97 15.24 -20.18
C CYS A 406 4.44 16.45 -21.02
#